data_AF-A0A7C4HLE4-F1
#
_entry.id   AF-A0A7C4HLE4-F1
#
_cell.length_a   1.000
_cell.length_b   1.000
_cell.length_c   1.000
_cell.angle_alpha   90.00
_cell.angle_beta   90.00
_cell.angle_gamma   90.00
#
_symmetry.space_group_name_H-M   'P 1'
#
loop_
_entity.id
_entity.type
_entity.pdbx_description
1 polymer ?
#
loop_
_entity_poly.entity_id
_entity_poly.type
_entity_poly.pdbx_seq_one_letter_code
_entity_poly.pdbx_strand_id
1 'polypeptide(L)'
;MGIEGAERLHEREGIKLAAEPSVFTAPRIMLEYFFSVLTGGQPSAPSATTGEWWQLVNLTYPHKLIPLFYRTAEQLPEYCQPPELVMRHLKRLYVESRLRGLMMETQLREALVAMTAHGAEPLVLKGLALAYQYYSDPAVRSGTDIDLLVRPDHFPAAKRALLSLGYRDHGERFENAPHLANESSFVSGRSDYRIDLHWAMHPYNRVDREREAVELIERAVMTGPDTLRFRTLSPADEFIQSARHLTWNHLDSLRLIWVWDLRLVGQMIEAGQGWPEVRELAARSHAGAA
;
A
#
# COMPACT_ATOMS: atom_id res chain seq x y z
N MET A 1 1.06 -7.58 20.54
CA MET A 1 2.19 -8.49 20.30
C MET A 1 3.47 -7.67 20.27
N GLY A 2 4.48 -8.00 21.07
CA GLY A 2 5.78 -7.30 21.08
C GLY A 2 6.75 -7.84 20.02
N ILE A 3 7.94 -7.24 19.91
CA ILE A 3 8.96 -7.60 18.91
C ILE A 3 9.34 -9.08 18.97
N GLU A 4 9.49 -9.66 20.16
CA GLU A 4 9.78 -11.10 20.32
C GLU A 4 8.67 -11.99 19.75
N GLY A 5 7.40 -11.55 19.83
CA GLY A 5 6.29 -12.29 19.25
C GLY A 5 6.35 -12.29 17.73
N ALA A 6 6.69 -11.15 17.13
CA ALA A 6 6.84 -11.01 15.68
C ALA A 6 8.06 -11.79 15.16
N GLU A 7 9.17 -11.77 15.88
CA GLU A 7 10.38 -12.54 15.57
C GLU A 7 10.12 -14.05 15.63
N ARG A 8 9.42 -14.52 16.69
CA ARG A 8 9.01 -15.94 16.77
C ARG A 8 8.13 -16.35 15.60
N LEU A 9 7.22 -15.50 15.13
CA LEU A 9 6.41 -15.79 13.94
C LEU A 9 7.27 -15.86 12.67
N HIS A 10 8.22 -14.94 12.52
CA HIS A 10 9.17 -14.95 11.40
C HIS A 10 10.01 -16.24 11.35
N GLU A 11 10.55 -16.66 12.50
CA GLU A 11 11.40 -17.84 12.60
C GLU A 11 10.62 -19.16 12.51
N ARG A 12 9.47 -19.28 13.19
CA ARG A 12 8.73 -20.55 13.32
C ARG A 12 7.74 -20.79 12.19
N GLU A 13 7.03 -19.75 11.76
CA GLU A 13 5.97 -19.86 10.74
C GLU A 13 6.51 -19.58 9.34
N GLY A 14 7.82 -19.29 9.21
CA GLY A 14 8.49 -19.10 7.92
C GLY A 14 8.02 -17.87 7.14
N ILE A 15 7.40 -16.89 7.81
CA ILE A 15 6.96 -15.64 7.19
C ILE A 15 8.20 -14.87 6.76
N LYS A 16 8.49 -14.81 5.47
CA LYS A 16 9.66 -14.09 4.97
C LYS A 16 9.38 -12.60 4.89
N LEU A 17 10.29 -11.82 5.44
CA LEU A 17 10.24 -10.37 5.44
C LEU A 17 11.00 -9.85 4.21
N ALA A 18 10.60 -8.70 3.68
CA ALA A 18 11.18 -8.11 2.46
C ALA A 18 12.67 -7.69 2.55
N ALA A 19 13.31 -7.83 3.71
CA ALA A 19 14.73 -7.54 3.92
C ALA A 19 15.50 -8.85 4.11
N GLU A 20 16.61 -9.00 3.38
CA GLU A 20 17.57 -10.09 3.54
C GLU A 20 18.97 -9.49 3.77
N PRO A 21 19.57 -9.65 4.98
CA PRO A 21 19.02 -10.37 6.14
C PRO A 21 17.80 -9.66 6.75
N SER A 22 17.01 -10.42 7.52
CA SER A 22 15.78 -9.94 8.17
C SER A 22 16.00 -8.73 9.07
N VAL A 23 14.96 -7.91 9.23
CA VAL A 23 14.96 -6.74 10.13
C VAL A 23 15.33 -7.09 11.57
N PHE A 24 15.05 -8.33 12.00
CA PHE A 24 15.40 -8.83 13.34
C PHE A 24 16.90 -9.00 13.57
N THR A 25 17.75 -8.86 12.54
CA THR A 25 19.21 -8.84 12.68
C THR A 25 19.77 -7.50 13.17
N ALA A 26 18.96 -6.44 13.24
CA ALA A 26 19.35 -5.19 13.88
C ALA A 26 19.49 -5.38 15.42
N PRO A 27 20.34 -4.59 16.09
CA PRO A 27 20.40 -4.60 17.55
C PRO A 27 19.02 -4.36 18.18
N ARG A 28 18.66 -5.14 19.20
CA ARG A 28 17.32 -5.12 19.83
C ARG A 28 16.88 -3.70 20.22
N ILE A 29 17.77 -2.95 20.87
CA ILE A 29 17.51 -1.59 21.32
C ILE A 29 17.17 -0.63 20.17
N MET A 30 17.74 -0.87 18.98
CA MET A 30 17.47 -0.07 17.78
C MET A 30 16.08 -0.38 17.22
N LEU A 31 15.66 -1.64 17.23
CA LEU A 31 14.31 -2.04 16.83
C LEU A 31 13.24 -1.54 17.80
N GLU A 32 13.50 -1.66 19.10
CA GLU A 32 12.60 -1.13 20.15
C GLU A 32 12.43 0.38 20.01
N TYR A 33 13.53 1.11 19.84
CA TYR A 33 13.50 2.53 19.53
C TYR A 33 12.70 2.83 18.26
N PHE A 34 12.99 2.16 17.15
CA PHE A 34 12.33 2.38 15.87
C PHE A 34 10.81 2.18 15.97
N PHE A 35 10.35 1.05 16.51
CA PHE A 35 8.91 0.79 16.67
C PHE A 35 8.25 1.68 17.72
N SER A 36 8.96 2.07 18.77
CA SER A 36 8.46 3.03 19.75
C SER A 36 8.22 4.39 19.09
N VAL A 37 9.20 4.91 18.32
CA VAL A 37 9.04 6.15 17.54
C VAL A 37 7.86 6.03 16.59
N LEU A 38 7.78 4.97 15.77
CA LEU A 38 6.68 4.79 14.82
C LEU A 38 5.31 4.83 15.50
N THR A 39 5.19 4.20 16.67
CA THR A 39 3.92 4.12 17.41
C THR A 39 3.60 5.36 18.25
N GLY A 40 4.37 6.44 18.12
CA GLY A 40 4.14 7.73 18.79
C GLY A 40 4.81 7.86 20.16
N GLY A 41 5.70 6.93 20.51
CA GLY A 41 6.54 7.03 21.70
C GLY A 41 7.62 8.09 21.54
N GLN A 42 8.20 8.49 22.69
CA GLN A 42 9.30 9.46 22.76
C GLN A 42 10.52 8.83 23.47
N PRO A 43 11.05 7.71 22.97
CA PRO A 43 12.22 7.07 23.57
C PRO A 43 13.45 7.96 23.40
N SER A 44 14.38 7.95 24.35
CA SER A 44 15.71 8.51 24.14
C SER A 44 16.39 7.78 22.98
N ALA A 45 17.12 8.51 22.14
CA ALA A 45 17.90 7.90 21.07
C ALA A 45 18.95 6.94 21.66
N PRO A 46 19.06 5.69 21.17
CA PRO A 46 20.05 4.74 21.67
C PRO A 46 21.47 5.26 21.47
N SER A 47 22.34 5.01 22.44
CA SER A 47 23.78 5.20 22.28
C SER A 47 24.34 4.10 21.36
N ALA A 48 24.25 4.33 20.05
CA ALA A 48 24.67 3.40 19.01
C ALA A 48 25.68 4.05 18.05
N THR A 49 26.53 3.23 17.46
CA THR A 49 27.48 3.66 16.43
C THR A 49 26.76 4.10 15.16
N THR A 50 27.43 4.95 14.36
CA THR A 50 26.93 5.33 13.03
C THR A 50 26.62 4.12 12.15
N GLY A 51 27.40 3.03 12.25
CA GLY A 51 27.18 1.79 11.50
C GLY A 51 25.87 1.09 11.86
N GLU A 52 25.52 1.05 13.14
CA GLU A 52 24.26 0.45 13.62
C GLU A 52 23.04 1.26 13.17
N TRP A 53 23.13 2.59 13.15
CA TRP A 53 22.09 3.44 12.58
C TRP A 53 21.88 3.16 11.09
N TRP A 54 22.95 3.05 10.31
CA TRP A 54 22.83 2.70 8.90
C TRP A 54 22.30 1.28 8.69
N GLN A 55 22.67 0.34 9.56
CA GLN A 55 22.11 -1.00 9.54
C GLN A 55 20.59 -0.97 9.74
N LEU A 56 20.10 -0.23 10.74
CA LEU A 56 18.65 -0.05 10.97
C LEU A 56 17.97 0.54 9.73
N VAL A 57 18.52 1.61 9.14
CA VAL A 57 17.97 2.23 7.93
C VAL A 57 17.93 1.23 6.77
N ASN A 58 19.02 0.51 6.51
CA ASN A 58 19.11 -0.47 5.43
C ASN A 58 18.13 -1.63 5.60
N LEU A 59 17.97 -2.13 6.83
CA LEU A 59 17.05 -3.22 7.15
C LEU A 59 15.57 -2.79 7.08
N THR A 60 15.27 -1.52 7.37
CA THR A 60 13.89 -1.01 7.35
C THR A 60 13.49 -0.38 6.01
N TYR A 61 14.44 -0.06 5.14
CA TYR A 61 14.18 0.51 3.82
C TYR A 61 13.31 -0.38 2.90
N PRO A 62 13.57 -1.70 2.75
CA PRO A 62 12.71 -2.60 1.97
C PRO A 62 11.28 -2.69 2.50
N HIS A 63 11.08 -2.42 3.79
CA HIS A 63 9.78 -2.41 4.43
C HIS A 63 8.96 -1.14 4.17
N LYS A 64 9.51 -0.15 3.46
CA LYS A 64 8.85 1.11 3.08
C LYS A 64 8.37 1.96 4.28
N LEU A 65 9.02 1.81 5.44
CA LEU A 65 8.70 2.57 6.64
C LEU A 65 9.55 3.84 6.82
N ILE A 66 10.57 4.04 5.98
CA ILE A 66 11.52 5.15 6.15
C ILE A 66 10.85 6.54 6.11
N PRO A 67 9.96 6.86 5.14
CA PRO A 67 9.27 8.15 5.14
C PRO A 67 8.45 8.38 6.41
N LEU A 68 7.77 7.35 6.92
CA LEU A 68 7.03 7.40 8.17
C LEU A 68 7.97 7.62 9.36
N PHE A 69 9.07 6.88 9.43
CA PHE A 69 10.06 7.01 10.50
C PHE A 69 10.65 8.42 10.56
N TYR A 70 11.02 8.98 9.41
CA TYR A 70 11.46 10.37 9.32
C TYR A 70 10.42 11.34 9.90
N ARG A 71 9.16 11.24 9.43
CA ARG A 71 8.11 12.19 9.80
C ARG A 71 7.73 12.12 11.26
N THR A 72 7.72 10.93 11.85
CA THR A 72 7.48 10.80 13.27
C THR A 72 8.68 11.27 14.09
N ALA A 73 9.91 10.93 13.69
CA ALA A 73 11.13 11.35 14.41
C ALA A 73 11.36 12.87 14.36
N GLU A 74 11.06 13.53 13.23
CA GLU A 74 11.20 14.99 13.07
C GLU A 74 10.35 15.79 14.07
N GLN A 75 9.25 15.21 14.55
CA GLN A 75 8.34 15.85 15.50
C GLN A 75 8.76 15.66 16.97
N LEU A 76 9.79 14.85 17.23
CA LEU A 76 10.24 14.54 18.58
C LEU A 76 11.26 15.57 19.11
N PRO A 77 11.43 15.68 20.44
CA PRO A 77 12.55 16.42 21.04
C PRO A 77 13.90 15.92 20.53
N GLU A 78 14.90 16.80 20.46
CA GLU A 78 16.23 16.50 19.88
C GLU A 78 16.90 15.26 20.50
N TYR A 79 16.78 15.05 21.82
CA TYR A 79 17.35 13.88 22.50
C TYR A 79 16.69 12.55 22.14
N CYS A 80 15.50 12.58 21.53
CA CYS A 80 14.81 11.42 20.99
C CYS A 80 15.15 11.18 19.51
N GLN A 81 15.76 12.14 18.82
CA GLN A 81 15.99 12.03 17.37
C GLN A 81 17.23 11.17 17.07
N PRO A 82 17.25 10.45 15.93
CA PRO A 82 18.48 9.88 15.39
C PRO A 82 19.56 10.95 15.20
N PRO A 83 20.85 10.57 15.14
CA PRO A 83 21.94 11.51 14.86
C PRO A 83 21.69 12.36 13.60
N GLU A 84 22.17 13.60 13.59
CA GLU A 84 21.86 14.58 12.54
C GLU A 84 22.14 14.05 11.11
N LEU A 85 23.24 13.32 10.93
CA LEU A 85 23.60 12.73 9.65
C LEU A 85 22.55 11.70 9.17
N VAL A 86 22.03 10.90 10.10
CA VAL A 86 20.97 9.91 9.83
C VAL A 86 19.67 10.64 9.52
N MET A 87 19.30 11.65 10.31
CA MET A 87 18.12 12.47 10.07
C MET A 87 18.14 13.15 8.69
N ARG A 88 19.30 13.65 8.25
CA ARG A 88 19.47 14.25 6.92
C ARG A 88 19.24 13.22 5.79
N HIS A 89 19.71 11.99 5.97
CA HIS A 89 19.48 10.92 5.00
C HIS A 89 18.01 10.49 4.96
N LEU A 90 17.38 10.32 6.14
CA LEU A 90 15.96 10.02 6.27
C LEU A 90 15.10 11.11 5.59
N LYS A 91 15.44 12.39 5.79
CA LYS A 91 14.79 13.53 5.12
C LYS A 91 14.87 13.42 3.61
N ARG A 92 16.05 13.09 3.07
CA ARG A 92 16.23 12.92 1.62
C ARG A 92 15.29 11.84 1.08
N LEU A 93 15.23 10.68 1.73
CA LEU A 93 14.36 9.58 1.31
C LEU A 93 12.87 9.93 1.43
N TYR A 94 12.47 10.69 2.45
CA TYR A 94 11.12 11.25 2.54
C TYR A 94 10.81 12.22 1.39
N VAL A 95 11.73 13.13 1.05
CA VAL A 95 11.54 14.08 -0.07
C VAL A 95 11.42 13.32 -1.40
N GLU A 96 12.24 12.29 -1.63
CA GLU A 96 12.13 11.42 -2.81
C GLU A 96 10.77 10.69 -2.86
N SER A 97 10.27 10.21 -1.71
CA SER A 97 8.94 9.60 -1.58
C SER A 97 7.82 10.60 -1.88
N ARG A 98 7.96 11.86 -1.43
CA ARG A 98 7.00 12.92 -1.72
C ARG A 98 6.96 13.31 -3.20
N LEU A 99 8.12 13.47 -3.83
CA LEU A 99 8.21 13.77 -5.27
C LEU A 99 7.55 12.67 -6.10
N ARG A 100 7.81 11.41 -5.73
CA ARG A 100 7.15 10.25 -6.34
C ARG A 100 5.63 10.32 -6.23
N GLY A 101 5.10 10.62 -5.03
CA GLY A 101 3.67 10.80 -4.83
C GLY A 101 3.06 11.85 -5.77
N LEU A 102 3.68 13.02 -5.86
CA LEU A 102 3.22 14.12 -6.73
C LEU A 102 3.23 13.75 -8.22
N MET A 103 4.24 12.99 -8.67
CA MET A 103 4.31 12.51 -10.05
C MET A 103 3.22 11.47 -10.32
N MET A 104 3.00 10.53 -9.40
CA MET A 104 1.93 9.53 -9.52
C MET A 104 0.54 10.17 -9.47
N GLU A 105 0.33 11.24 -8.69
CA GLU A 105 -0.93 12.01 -8.69
C GLU A 105 -1.22 12.67 -10.03
N THR A 106 -0.19 13.25 -10.66
CA THR A 106 -0.31 13.87 -11.98
C THR A 106 -0.70 12.81 -13.01
N GLN A 107 -0.01 11.68 -12.99
CA GLN A 107 -0.31 10.55 -13.87
C GLN A 107 -1.70 9.95 -13.62
N LEU A 108 -2.09 9.79 -12.36
CA LEU A 108 -3.39 9.28 -11.97
C LEU A 108 -4.49 10.20 -12.50
N ARG A 109 -4.35 11.52 -12.35
CA ARG A 109 -5.30 12.50 -12.89
C ARG A 109 -5.52 12.31 -14.39
N GLU A 110 -4.44 12.22 -15.16
CA GLU A 110 -4.51 12.05 -16.61
C GLU A 110 -5.22 10.74 -16.99
N ALA A 111 -4.87 9.65 -16.30
CA ALA A 111 -5.51 8.35 -16.50
C ALA A 111 -7.01 8.38 -16.16
N LEU A 112 -7.40 8.96 -15.02
CA LEU A 112 -8.80 9.09 -14.61
C LEU A 112 -9.61 9.90 -15.62
N VAL A 113 -9.12 11.06 -16.05
CA VAL A 113 -9.79 11.91 -17.05
C VAL A 113 -9.98 11.15 -18.37
N ALA A 114 -8.95 10.46 -18.85
CA ALA A 114 -9.04 9.69 -20.08
C ALA A 114 -10.00 8.50 -19.95
N MET A 115 -9.98 7.78 -18.83
CA MET A 115 -10.87 6.66 -18.57
C MET A 115 -12.33 7.11 -18.51
N THR A 116 -12.64 8.18 -17.80
CA THR A 116 -13.99 8.75 -17.74
C THR A 116 -14.49 9.14 -19.13
N ALA A 117 -13.64 9.77 -19.96
CA ALA A 117 -14.00 10.12 -21.33
C ALA A 117 -14.29 8.89 -22.22
N HIS A 118 -13.76 7.71 -21.87
CA HIS A 118 -14.01 6.44 -22.56
C HIS A 118 -15.14 5.62 -21.92
N GLY A 119 -15.81 6.13 -20.88
CA GLY A 119 -16.90 5.43 -20.18
C GLY A 119 -16.43 4.42 -19.12
N ALA A 120 -15.20 4.56 -18.60
CA ALA A 120 -14.68 3.76 -17.51
C ALA A 120 -14.49 4.62 -16.24
N GLU A 121 -14.98 4.13 -15.11
CA GLU A 121 -14.80 4.76 -13.79
C GLU A 121 -14.06 3.78 -12.87
N PRO A 122 -12.73 3.89 -12.76
CA PRO A 122 -11.97 2.99 -11.91
C PRO A 122 -12.08 3.37 -10.43
N LEU A 123 -11.87 2.38 -9.56
CA LEU A 123 -11.43 2.62 -8.18
C LEU A 123 -9.91 2.70 -8.14
N VAL A 124 -9.38 3.69 -7.43
CA VAL A 124 -7.97 3.75 -7.11
C VAL A 124 -7.72 2.87 -5.90
N LEU A 125 -6.73 1.99 -5.98
CA LEU A 125 -6.40 1.06 -4.91
C LEU A 125 -5.03 1.35 -4.29
N LYS A 126 -4.76 0.69 -3.16
CA LYS A 126 -3.44 0.57 -2.54
C LYS A 126 -2.76 1.92 -2.37
N GLY A 127 -1.49 2.06 -2.75
CA GLY A 127 -0.58 3.11 -2.26
C GLY A 127 -1.17 4.51 -2.21
N LEU A 128 -1.68 5.04 -3.33
CA LEU A 128 -2.27 6.38 -3.36
C LEU A 128 -3.59 6.47 -2.60
N ALA A 129 -4.46 5.46 -2.72
CA ALA A 129 -5.72 5.42 -1.98
C ALA A 129 -5.49 5.40 -0.47
N LEU A 130 -4.64 4.49 0.00
CA LEU A 130 -4.26 4.34 1.40
C LEU A 130 -3.62 5.62 1.94
N ALA A 131 -2.68 6.20 1.17
CA ALA A 131 -1.99 7.44 1.53
C ALA A 131 -2.95 8.60 1.79
N TYR A 132 -3.98 8.75 0.97
CA TYR A 132 -4.95 9.85 1.10
C TYR A 132 -6.07 9.58 2.10
N GLN A 133 -6.46 8.33 2.28
CA GLN A 133 -7.60 7.98 3.12
C GLN A 133 -7.22 7.76 4.60
N TYR A 134 -6.01 7.27 4.89
CA TYR A 134 -5.65 6.84 6.25
C TYR A 134 -4.41 7.52 6.84
N TYR A 135 -3.59 8.17 6.02
CA TYR A 135 -2.38 8.85 6.50
C TYR A 135 -2.59 10.36 6.59
N SER A 136 -2.06 10.96 7.66
CA SER A 136 -2.09 12.43 7.85
C SER A 136 -1.17 13.16 6.86
N ASP A 137 -0.12 12.50 6.39
CA ASP A 137 0.80 12.98 5.37
C ASP A 137 0.91 11.93 4.25
N PRO A 138 0.29 12.13 3.08
CA PRO A 138 0.32 11.16 1.97
C PRO A 138 1.73 10.80 1.51
N ALA A 139 2.71 11.67 1.73
CA ALA A 139 4.11 11.42 1.35
C ALA A 139 4.73 10.26 2.14
N VAL A 140 4.16 9.84 3.28
CA VAL A 140 4.72 8.71 4.03
C VAL A 140 4.35 7.35 3.43
N ARG A 141 3.33 7.32 2.55
CA ARG A 141 2.79 6.09 1.96
C ARG A 141 2.83 6.09 0.43
N SER A 142 3.85 6.67 -0.19
CA SER A 142 3.98 6.64 -1.66
C SER A 142 4.07 5.20 -2.20
N GLY A 143 3.28 4.86 -3.22
CA GLY A 143 3.36 3.59 -3.94
C GLY A 143 4.58 3.46 -4.84
N THR A 144 4.65 2.37 -5.60
CA THR A 144 5.64 2.16 -6.67
C THR A 144 5.02 2.11 -8.06
N ASP A 145 3.70 2.08 -8.09
CA ASP A 145 2.78 1.72 -9.15
C ASP A 145 1.39 2.28 -8.81
N ILE A 146 0.57 2.48 -9.83
CA ILE A 146 -0.80 2.96 -9.69
C ILE A 146 -1.72 1.77 -9.93
N ASP A 147 -2.42 1.32 -8.90
CA ASP A 147 -3.41 0.25 -9.00
C ASP A 147 -4.80 0.82 -9.24
N LEU A 148 -5.45 0.37 -10.32
CA LEU A 148 -6.81 0.76 -10.68
C LEU A 148 -7.69 -0.48 -10.83
N LEU A 149 -8.87 -0.50 -10.22
CA LEU A 149 -9.87 -1.55 -10.43
C LEU A 149 -11.01 -1.04 -11.29
N VAL A 150 -11.35 -1.78 -12.33
CA VAL A 150 -12.55 -1.56 -13.15
C VAL A 150 -13.43 -2.81 -13.15
N ARG A 151 -14.71 -2.64 -13.49
CA ARG A 151 -15.55 -3.78 -13.82
C ARG A 151 -14.95 -4.52 -15.03
N PRO A 152 -15.05 -5.87 -15.11
CA PRO A 152 -14.56 -6.61 -16.27
C PRO A 152 -15.10 -6.12 -17.62
N ASP A 153 -16.38 -5.76 -17.70
CA ASP A 153 -17.02 -5.22 -18.90
C ASP A 153 -16.53 -3.81 -19.28
N HIS A 154 -16.00 -3.05 -18.32
CA HIS A 154 -15.40 -1.73 -18.55
C HIS A 154 -13.90 -1.80 -18.88
N PHE A 155 -13.25 -2.96 -18.69
CA PHE A 155 -11.82 -3.11 -18.94
C PHE A 155 -11.40 -2.74 -20.38
N PRO A 156 -12.11 -3.16 -21.45
CA PRO A 156 -11.76 -2.74 -22.81
C PRO A 156 -11.79 -1.22 -23.02
N ALA A 157 -12.71 -0.51 -22.34
CA ALA A 157 -12.78 0.95 -22.40
C ALA A 157 -11.61 1.60 -21.66
N ALA A 158 -11.29 1.11 -20.46
CA ALA A 158 -10.15 1.58 -19.68
C ALA A 158 -8.81 1.32 -20.40
N LYS A 159 -8.65 0.15 -21.03
CA LYS A 159 -7.50 -0.18 -21.88
C LYS A 159 -7.36 0.81 -23.03
N ARG A 160 -8.43 1.08 -23.79
CA ARG A 160 -8.39 2.09 -24.88
C ARG A 160 -7.98 3.48 -24.38
N ALA A 161 -8.47 3.89 -23.21
CA ALA A 161 -8.07 5.15 -22.61
C ALA A 161 -6.55 5.20 -22.33
N LEU A 162 -5.99 4.15 -21.71
CA LEU A 162 -4.55 4.08 -21.46
C LEU A 162 -3.73 4.04 -22.75
N LEU A 163 -4.16 3.28 -23.77
CA LEU A 163 -3.50 3.28 -25.08
C LEU A 163 -3.52 4.67 -25.74
N SER A 164 -4.62 5.42 -25.60
CA SER A 164 -4.75 6.79 -26.13
C SER A 164 -3.76 7.78 -25.49
N LEU A 165 -3.35 7.53 -24.24
CA LEU A 165 -2.33 8.29 -23.52
C LEU A 165 -0.89 7.85 -23.87
N GLY A 166 -0.73 6.83 -24.72
CA GLY A 166 0.56 6.29 -25.13
C GLY A 166 1.12 5.20 -24.23
N TYR A 167 0.30 4.59 -23.37
CA TYR A 167 0.71 3.39 -22.64
C TYR A 167 0.72 2.18 -23.56
N ARG A 168 1.51 1.17 -23.18
CA ARG A 168 1.53 -0.15 -23.80
C ARG A 168 1.12 -1.18 -22.77
N ASP A 169 0.22 -2.07 -23.15
CA ASP A 169 -0.19 -3.23 -22.36
C ASP A 169 0.93 -4.28 -22.39
N HIS A 170 1.54 -4.53 -21.24
CA HIS A 170 2.60 -5.49 -21.08
C HIS A 170 2.01 -6.87 -20.74
N GLY A 171 1.70 -7.64 -21.78
CA GLY A 171 1.33 -9.05 -21.68
C GLY A 171 -0.12 -9.36 -22.09
N GLU A 172 -0.97 -8.35 -22.31
CA GLU A 172 -2.34 -8.52 -22.84
C GLU A 172 -3.10 -9.62 -22.10
N ARG A 173 -2.98 -9.64 -20.77
CA ARG A 173 -3.41 -10.76 -19.95
C ARG A 173 -4.93 -10.87 -19.90
N PHE A 174 -5.63 -9.76 -20.06
CA PHE A 174 -7.09 -9.75 -20.12
C PHE A 174 -7.60 -10.54 -21.32
N GLU A 175 -6.98 -10.39 -22.50
CA GLU A 175 -7.36 -11.12 -23.70
C GLU A 175 -6.84 -12.56 -23.69
N ASN A 176 -5.60 -12.77 -23.25
CA ASN A 176 -4.92 -14.05 -23.41
C ASN A 176 -5.15 -15.03 -22.24
N ALA A 177 -5.42 -14.53 -21.04
CA ALA A 177 -5.51 -15.35 -19.83
C ALA A 177 -6.43 -14.76 -18.74
N PRO A 178 -7.67 -14.33 -19.05
CA PRO A 178 -8.55 -13.61 -18.10
C PRO A 178 -8.91 -14.42 -16.84
N HIS A 179 -8.83 -15.75 -16.91
CA HIS A 179 -9.09 -16.64 -15.78
C HIS A 179 -7.86 -16.94 -14.93
N LEU A 180 -6.64 -16.70 -15.44
CA LEU A 180 -5.37 -16.96 -14.73
C LEU A 180 -4.73 -15.67 -14.20
N ALA A 181 -5.21 -14.52 -14.65
CA ALA A 181 -4.80 -13.21 -14.18
C ALA A 181 -6.00 -12.43 -13.65
N ASN A 182 -5.70 -11.34 -12.95
CA ASN A 182 -6.67 -10.38 -12.42
C ASN A 182 -6.32 -8.93 -12.82
N GLU A 183 -5.16 -8.73 -13.43
CA GLU A 183 -4.62 -7.43 -13.82
C GLU A 183 -3.78 -7.51 -15.11
N SER A 184 -3.64 -6.37 -15.78
CA SER A 184 -2.64 -6.13 -16.83
C SER A 184 -1.85 -4.88 -16.51
N SER A 185 -0.55 -4.95 -16.79
CA SER A 185 0.40 -3.88 -16.50
C SER A 185 0.57 -2.96 -17.69
N PHE A 186 0.40 -1.66 -17.49
CA PHE A 186 0.54 -0.63 -18.51
C PHE A 186 1.75 0.24 -18.23
N VAL A 187 2.65 0.35 -19.21
CA VAL A 187 3.88 1.15 -19.12
C VAL A 187 3.91 2.20 -20.23
N SER A 188 4.46 3.38 -19.94
CA SER A 188 4.61 4.48 -20.90
C SER A 188 6.07 4.91 -20.99
N GLY A 189 6.49 5.45 -22.14
CA GLY A 189 7.78 6.12 -22.25
C GLY A 189 7.78 7.55 -21.65
N ARG A 190 6.61 8.04 -21.22
CA ARG A 190 6.42 9.39 -20.68
C ARG A 190 6.32 9.44 -19.15
N SER A 191 6.10 8.29 -18.50
CA SER A 191 6.05 8.18 -17.05
C SER A 191 6.84 6.97 -16.57
N ASP A 192 7.49 7.12 -15.43
CA ASP A 192 8.27 6.07 -14.78
C ASP A 192 7.40 5.07 -14.01
N TYR A 193 6.12 5.40 -13.75
CA TYR A 193 5.25 4.52 -12.96
C TYR A 193 4.31 3.71 -13.84
N ARG A 194 4.27 2.42 -13.55
CA ARG A 194 3.34 1.47 -14.16
C ARG A 194 1.93 1.70 -13.62
N ILE A 195 0.94 1.53 -14.49
CA ILE A 195 -0.46 1.42 -14.09
C ILE A 195 -0.83 -0.06 -14.15
N ASP A 196 -1.17 -0.65 -13.02
CA ASP A 196 -1.73 -1.99 -12.97
C ASP A 196 -3.26 -1.87 -12.99
N LEU A 197 -3.86 -2.27 -14.11
CA LEU A 197 -5.29 -2.20 -14.34
C LEU A 197 -5.90 -3.57 -14.05
N HIS A 198 -6.70 -3.63 -12.98
CA HIS A 198 -7.35 -4.81 -12.43
C HIS A 198 -8.78 -4.93 -12.95
N TRP A 199 -9.20 -6.15 -13.26
CA TRP A 199 -10.61 -6.53 -13.45
C TRP A 199 -11.14 -7.43 -12.33
N ALA A 200 -10.26 -7.86 -11.42
CA ALA A 200 -10.62 -8.61 -10.22
C ALA A 200 -9.55 -8.38 -9.14
N MET A 201 -9.90 -8.59 -7.87
CA MET A 201 -8.93 -8.43 -6.76
C MET A 201 -7.92 -9.57 -6.68
N HIS A 202 -8.27 -10.76 -7.19
CA HIS A 202 -7.40 -11.92 -7.13
C HIS A 202 -7.72 -12.93 -8.25
N PRO A 203 -6.69 -13.60 -8.85
CA PRO A 203 -6.90 -14.54 -9.95
C PRO A 203 -7.56 -15.85 -9.51
N TYR A 204 -7.61 -16.14 -8.21
CA TYR A 204 -8.26 -17.35 -7.68
C TYR A 204 -9.51 -17.05 -6.86
N ASN A 205 -10.12 -15.86 -7.04
CA ASN A 205 -11.33 -15.58 -6.31
C ASN A 205 -12.43 -16.58 -6.70
N ARG A 206 -13.00 -17.23 -5.70
CA ARG A 206 -14.03 -18.29 -5.84
C ARG A 206 -15.43 -17.70 -5.95
N VAL A 207 -15.59 -16.45 -5.51
CA VAL A 207 -16.74 -15.61 -5.83
C VAL A 207 -16.68 -15.24 -7.32
N ASP A 208 -17.84 -15.10 -7.95
CA ASP A 208 -17.97 -14.48 -9.26
C ASP A 208 -17.21 -13.14 -9.28
N ARG A 209 -16.11 -13.09 -10.04
CA ARG A 209 -15.16 -11.96 -10.06
C ARG A 209 -15.83 -10.67 -10.52
N GLU A 210 -16.78 -10.80 -11.45
CA GLU A 210 -17.56 -9.66 -11.93
C GLU A 210 -18.43 -9.12 -10.81
N ARG A 211 -19.13 -10.01 -10.10
CA ARG A 211 -19.95 -9.63 -8.96
C ARG A 211 -19.14 -8.95 -7.87
N GLU A 212 -17.97 -9.47 -7.49
CA GLU A 212 -17.13 -8.81 -6.47
C GLU A 212 -16.72 -7.40 -6.93
N ALA A 213 -16.21 -7.25 -8.17
CA ALA A 213 -15.80 -5.94 -8.68
C ALA A 213 -16.96 -4.93 -8.69
N VAL A 214 -18.16 -5.37 -9.10
CA VAL A 214 -19.38 -4.54 -9.07
C VAL A 214 -19.74 -4.13 -7.64
N GLU A 215 -19.78 -5.10 -6.72
CA GLU A 215 -20.11 -4.85 -5.31
C GLU A 215 -19.13 -3.88 -4.63
N LEU A 216 -17.83 -3.99 -4.93
CA LEU A 216 -16.80 -3.05 -4.44
C LEU A 216 -17.01 -1.65 -5.02
N ILE A 217 -17.35 -1.55 -6.29
CA ILE A 217 -17.60 -0.27 -6.97
C ILE A 217 -18.86 0.39 -6.40
N GLU A 218 -19.94 -0.35 -6.17
CA GLU A 218 -21.17 0.18 -5.58
C GLU A 218 -20.96 0.76 -4.18
N ARG A 219 -20.09 0.15 -3.37
CA ARG A 219 -19.74 0.61 -2.02
C ARG A 219 -18.57 1.59 -1.97
N ALA A 220 -18.03 1.98 -3.12
CA ALA A 220 -16.86 2.84 -3.17
C ALA A 220 -17.11 4.21 -2.52
N VAL A 221 -16.08 4.74 -1.88
CA VAL A 221 -16.09 6.06 -1.24
C VAL A 221 -15.20 7.04 -2.00
N MET A 222 -15.48 8.34 -1.86
CA MET A 222 -14.63 9.39 -2.43
C MET A 222 -13.53 9.80 -1.44
N THR A 223 -12.31 9.96 -1.93
CA THR A 223 -11.16 10.48 -1.16
C THR A 223 -10.26 11.37 -2.02
N GLY A 224 -9.16 11.86 -1.43
CA GLY A 224 -8.13 12.66 -2.08
C GLY A 224 -8.24 14.17 -1.79
N PRO A 225 -7.25 14.98 -2.20
CA PRO A 225 -7.24 16.43 -2.02
C PRO A 225 -8.11 17.12 -3.08
N ASP A 226 -8.40 18.42 -2.92
CA ASP A 226 -9.37 19.12 -3.80
C ASP A 226 -8.92 19.11 -5.25
N THR A 227 -7.61 19.08 -5.43
CA THR A 227 -6.98 18.94 -6.72
C THR A 227 -7.25 17.55 -7.30
N LEU A 228 -7.32 16.46 -6.55
CA LEU A 228 -7.42 15.09 -7.09
C LEU A 228 -8.40 14.23 -6.28
N ARG A 229 -9.71 14.41 -6.53
CA ARG A 229 -10.73 13.53 -5.96
C ARG A 229 -10.89 12.27 -6.79
N PHE A 230 -10.97 11.12 -6.13
CA PHE A 230 -11.16 9.82 -6.78
C PHE A 230 -11.94 8.85 -5.90
N ARG A 231 -12.52 7.82 -6.53
CA ARG A 231 -13.21 6.71 -5.85
C ARG A 231 -12.21 5.66 -5.39
N THR A 232 -12.43 5.09 -4.22
CA THR A 232 -11.64 4.00 -3.67
C THR A 232 -12.51 3.06 -2.82
N LEU A 233 -11.92 2.03 -2.24
CA LEU A 233 -12.62 1.06 -1.41
C LEU A 233 -13.20 1.70 -0.14
N SER A 234 -14.35 1.21 0.29
CA SER A 234 -14.85 1.49 1.64
C SER A 234 -13.83 1.01 2.69
N PRO A 235 -13.80 1.56 3.91
CA PRO A 235 -12.89 1.08 4.95
C PRO A 235 -13.01 -0.42 5.23
N ALA A 236 -14.23 -0.97 5.20
CA ALA A 236 -14.45 -2.40 5.43
C ALA A 236 -13.88 -3.25 4.29
N ASP A 237 -14.12 -2.85 3.03
CA ASP A 237 -13.56 -3.52 1.86
C ASP A 237 -12.03 -3.39 1.82
N GLU A 238 -11.47 -2.21 2.09
CA GLU A 238 -10.02 -1.98 2.14
C GLU A 238 -9.34 -2.90 3.17
N PHE A 239 -9.92 -3.06 4.36
CA PHE A 239 -9.37 -3.96 5.38
C PHE A 239 -9.33 -5.41 4.89
N ILE A 240 -10.42 -5.89 4.30
CA ILE A 240 -10.52 -7.26 3.78
C ILE A 240 -9.49 -7.46 2.66
N GLN A 241 -9.39 -6.52 1.74
CA GLN A 241 -8.53 -6.66 0.56
C GLN A 241 -7.04 -6.49 0.91
N SER A 242 -6.70 -5.58 1.82
CA SER A 242 -5.34 -5.45 2.37
C SER A 242 -4.92 -6.70 3.16
N ALA A 243 -5.83 -7.31 3.93
CA ALA A 243 -5.55 -8.55 4.66
C ALA A 243 -5.31 -9.72 3.69
N ARG A 244 -6.12 -9.84 2.64
CA ARG A 244 -5.96 -10.82 1.56
C ARG A 244 -4.66 -10.63 0.78
N HIS A 245 -4.31 -9.39 0.47
CA HIS A 245 -3.07 -9.05 -0.22
C HIS A 245 -1.85 -9.54 0.58
N LEU A 246 -1.87 -9.33 1.90
CA LEU A 246 -0.83 -9.81 2.82
C LEU A 246 -0.72 -11.34 2.82
N THR A 247 -1.84 -12.05 2.87
CA THR A 247 -1.87 -13.51 3.05
C THR A 247 -1.74 -14.33 1.77
N TRP A 248 -2.09 -13.79 0.60
CA TRP A 248 -2.03 -14.54 -0.66
C TRP A 248 -0.87 -14.17 -1.57
N ASN A 249 -0.47 -12.88 -1.61
CA ASN A 249 0.45 -12.43 -2.66
C ASN A 249 1.90 -12.30 -2.19
N HIS A 250 2.15 -12.21 -0.88
CA HIS A 250 3.46 -11.79 -0.37
C HIS A 250 3.97 -12.52 0.87
N LEU A 251 3.56 -13.78 1.08
CA LEU A 251 4.08 -14.60 2.18
C LEU A 251 5.61 -14.80 2.11
N ASP A 252 6.18 -14.72 0.90
CA ASP A 252 7.62 -14.85 0.67
C ASP A 252 8.41 -13.52 0.72
N SER A 253 7.76 -12.36 0.90
CA SER A 253 8.43 -11.05 0.97
C SER A 253 7.53 -9.98 1.62
N LEU A 254 7.10 -10.22 2.85
CA LEU A 254 6.21 -9.34 3.60
C LEU A 254 6.88 -8.00 3.94
N ARG A 255 6.21 -6.89 3.61
CA ARG A 255 6.64 -5.54 3.99
C ARG A 255 5.85 -5.05 5.19
N LEU A 256 6.54 -4.48 6.18
CA LEU A 256 5.90 -3.98 7.41
C LEU A 256 4.96 -2.80 7.16
N ILE A 257 5.12 -2.04 6.06
CA ILE A 257 4.15 -1.02 5.67
C ILE A 257 2.74 -1.60 5.48
N TRP A 258 2.58 -2.84 5.01
CA TRP A 258 1.27 -3.46 4.82
C TRP A 258 0.60 -3.81 6.14
N VAL A 259 1.40 -4.19 7.15
CA VAL A 259 0.90 -4.38 8.52
C VAL A 259 0.51 -3.02 9.12
N TRP A 260 1.26 -1.97 8.79
CA TRP A 260 0.92 -0.60 9.19
C TRP A 260 -0.38 -0.09 8.54
N ASP A 261 -0.56 -0.36 7.25
CA ASP A 261 -1.78 -0.05 6.51
C ASP A 261 -2.99 -0.66 7.23
N LEU A 262 -2.95 -1.97 7.53
CA LEU A 262 -4.01 -2.67 8.27
C LEU A 262 -4.27 -2.08 9.67
N ARG A 263 -3.22 -1.62 10.37
CA ARG A 263 -3.39 -0.95 11.66
C ARG A 263 -4.20 0.34 11.51
N LEU A 264 -3.86 1.19 10.54
CA LEU A 264 -4.55 2.47 10.36
C LEU A 264 -5.99 2.28 9.88
N VAL A 265 -6.21 1.37 8.93
CA VAL A 265 -7.55 1.02 8.45
C VAL A 265 -8.39 0.46 9.61
N GLY A 266 -7.82 -0.44 10.43
CA GLY A 266 -8.49 -1.00 11.60
C GLY A 266 -8.83 0.05 12.67
N GLN A 267 -7.95 1.03 12.91
CA GLN A 267 -8.25 2.15 13.81
C GLN A 267 -9.42 3.00 13.32
N MET A 268 -9.51 3.25 12.01
CA MET A 268 -10.63 3.97 11.41
C MET A 268 -11.95 3.18 11.53
N ILE A 269 -11.91 1.88 11.28
CA ILE A 269 -13.06 0.98 11.44
C ILE A 269 -13.56 0.98 12.88
N GLU A 270 -12.64 0.85 13.85
CA GLU A 270 -12.98 0.87 15.28
C GLU A 270 -13.64 2.19 15.67
N ALA A 271 -13.05 3.32 15.27
CA ALA A 271 -13.60 4.65 15.56
C ALA A 271 -14.99 4.87 14.95
N GLY A 272 -15.26 4.27 13.78
CA GLY A 272 -16.56 4.27 13.12
C GLY A 272 -17.51 3.15 13.52
N GLN A 273 -17.15 2.31 14.50
CA GLN A 273 -17.91 1.12 14.91
C GLN A 273 -18.22 0.14 13.74
N GLY A 274 -17.35 0.08 12.73
CA GLY A 274 -17.57 -0.63 11.46
C GLY A 274 -17.22 -2.14 11.47
N TRP A 275 -16.75 -2.70 12.59
CA TRP A 275 -16.40 -4.12 12.66
C TRP A 275 -17.55 -5.11 12.35
N PRO A 276 -18.83 -4.83 12.69
CA PRO A 276 -19.94 -5.67 12.24
C PRO A 276 -20.02 -5.81 10.72
N GLU A 277 -19.83 -4.71 9.98
CA GLU A 277 -19.84 -4.70 8.52
C GLU A 277 -18.66 -5.51 7.95
N VAL A 278 -17.45 -5.33 8.50
CA VAL A 278 -16.26 -6.11 8.10
C VAL A 278 -16.53 -7.61 8.25
N ARG A 279 -17.13 -8.02 9.37
CA ARG A 279 -17.46 -9.44 9.63
C ARG A 279 -18.48 -9.97 8.64
N GLU A 280 -19.50 -9.19 8.34
CA GLU A 280 -20.54 -9.56 7.38
C GLU A 280 -19.96 -9.73 5.97
N LEU A 281 -19.19 -8.75 5.49
CA LEU A 281 -18.57 -8.79 4.16
C LEU A 281 -17.53 -9.91 4.05
N ALA A 282 -16.71 -10.13 5.09
CA ALA A 282 -15.77 -11.24 5.12
C ALA A 282 -16.48 -12.59 5.06
N ALA A 283 -17.59 -12.77 5.79
CA ALA A 283 -18.37 -14.00 5.78
C ALA A 283 -18.98 -14.29 4.40
N ARG A 284 -19.56 -13.28 3.73
CA ARG A 284 -20.09 -13.42 2.35
C ARG A 284 -19.01 -13.85 1.37
N SER A 285 -17.81 -13.31 1.56
CA SER A 285 -16.67 -13.63 0.70
C SER A 285 -16.11 -15.04 0.93
N HIS A 286 -16.36 -15.64 2.10
CA HIS A 286 -16.05 -17.05 2.39
C HIS A 286 -17.17 -18.01 1.97
N ALA A 287 -18.44 -17.58 2.05
CA ALA A 287 -19.59 -18.43 1.72
C ALA A 287 -19.69 -18.77 0.22
N GLY A 288 -19.11 -17.96 -0.67
CA GLY A 288 -19.00 -18.27 -2.11
C GLY A 288 -17.88 -19.26 -2.47
N ALA A 289 -17.16 -19.81 -1.50
CA ALA A 289 -16.03 -20.73 -1.70
C ALA A 289 -16.35 -22.21 -1.38
N ALA A 290 -17.56 -22.51 -0.90
CA ALA A 290 -18.03 -23.85 -0.52
C ALA A 290 -18.78 -24.54 -1.66
#